data_AF-A0A0C3J8X2-F1
#
_entry.id   AF-A0A0C3J8X2-F1
#
_cell.length_a   1.000
_cell.length_b   1.000
_cell.length_c   1.000
_cell.angle_alpha   90.00
_cell.angle_beta   90.00
_cell.angle_gamma   90.00
#
_symmetry.space_group_name_H-M   'P 1'
#
loop_
_entity.id
_entity.type
_entity.pdbx_description
1 polymer ?
#
loop_
_entity_poly.entity_id
_entity_poly.type
_entity_poly.pdbx_seq_one_letter_code
_entity_poly.pdbx_strand_id
1 'polypeptide(L)'
;GLQSWGSAIVLAKRMCTDPGRYLLPNNLNMSAVHPSREPSHATKLRILELGAGTGLLSIVAAKLYRQLGYSAHLKATDYHPMVLENLMQNVRSNLGSVSVDVEKLDWSSPPEVEEGEKYDVVLAADVIYDPIHAHWICDCVMKSLKKPMSGIGGGSSVFWLAVPLRSTGRHEGMGRTVEDAFPVLGTREEGRRGEHRLVVVSREETGRHEGFGRADEGGYTLFEIRWA
;
A
#
# COMPACT_ATOMS: atom_id res chain seq x y z
N GLY A 1 4.81 -23.56 -4.29
CA GLY A 1 3.83 -22.95 -3.37
C GLY A 1 3.94 -21.44 -3.46
N LEU A 2 2.85 -20.72 -3.21
CA LEU A 2 2.91 -19.28 -2.95
C LEU A 2 3.56 -19.05 -1.58
N GLN A 3 4.39 -18.00 -1.47
CA GLN A 3 5.02 -17.61 -0.22
C GLN A 3 4.82 -16.10 0.02
N SER A 4 4.80 -15.68 1.28
CA SER A 4 4.90 -14.26 1.62
C SER A 4 6.34 -13.80 1.43
N TRP A 5 6.55 -12.76 0.63
CA TRP A 5 7.87 -12.21 0.37
C TRP A 5 8.38 -11.37 1.56
N GLY A 6 9.70 -11.22 1.67
CA GLY A 6 10.32 -10.50 2.78
C GLY A 6 9.83 -9.06 2.92
N SER A 7 9.61 -8.37 1.79
CA SER A 7 9.05 -7.01 1.75
C SER A 7 7.68 -6.92 2.43
N ALA A 8 6.81 -7.92 2.23
CA ALA A 8 5.49 -7.95 2.86
C ALA A 8 5.60 -8.17 4.37
N ILE A 9 6.55 -8.98 4.83
CA ILE A 9 6.81 -9.20 6.26
C ILE A 9 7.35 -7.92 6.91
N VAL A 10 8.28 -7.22 6.26
CA VAL A 10 8.81 -5.94 6.75
C VAL A 10 7.68 -4.92 6.88
N LEU A 11 6.88 -4.72 5.83
CA LEU A 11 5.80 -3.75 5.86
C LEU A 11 4.73 -4.12 6.90
N ALA A 12 4.35 -5.40 7.01
CA ALA A 12 3.44 -5.88 8.05
C ALA A 12 3.97 -5.59 9.47
N LYS A 13 5.27 -5.81 9.73
CA LYS A 13 5.88 -5.48 11.02
C LYS A 13 5.81 -3.99 11.33
N ARG A 14 6.03 -3.13 10.32
CA ARG A 14 5.92 -1.68 10.46
C ARG A 14 4.49 -1.25 10.77
N MET A 15 3.50 -1.81 10.08
CA MET A 15 2.09 -1.62 10.38
C MET A 15 1.73 -2.04 11.81
N CYS A 16 2.25 -3.16 12.30
CA CYS A 16 2.00 -3.59 13.68
C CYS A 16 2.68 -2.69 14.73
N THR A 17 3.84 -2.13 14.40
CA THR A 17 4.62 -1.27 15.31
C THR A 17 4.01 0.12 15.44
N ASP A 18 3.53 0.68 14.32
CA ASP A 18 2.89 2.00 14.28
C ASP A 18 1.64 1.98 13.37
N PRO A 19 0.52 1.38 13.81
CA PRO A 19 -0.67 1.29 12.99
C PRO A 19 -1.22 2.65 12.55
N GLY A 20 -1.05 3.69 13.38
CA GLY A 20 -1.51 5.04 13.08
C GLY A 20 -0.81 5.60 11.84
N ARG A 21 0.51 5.50 11.77
CA ARG A 21 1.29 5.98 10.62
C ARG A 21 0.94 5.26 9.31
N TYR A 22 0.81 3.94 9.36
CA TYR A 22 0.71 3.13 8.13
C TYR A 22 -0.72 2.92 7.64
N LEU A 23 -1.72 3.02 8.53
CA LEU A 23 -3.11 2.67 8.22
C LEU A 23 -4.09 3.82 8.42
N LEU A 24 -3.70 4.93 9.06
CA LEU A 24 -4.59 6.07 9.24
C LEU A 24 -4.14 7.27 8.40
N PRO A 25 -5.06 7.90 7.68
CA PRO A 25 -4.86 9.22 7.11
C PRO A 25 -4.41 10.25 8.16
N ASN A 26 -3.52 11.18 7.77
CA ASN A 26 -2.91 12.16 8.69
C ASN A 26 -3.90 13.09 9.43
N ASN A 27 -5.15 13.19 8.95
CA ASN A 27 -6.21 13.99 9.56
C ASN A 27 -7.02 13.22 10.63
N LEU A 28 -6.78 11.92 10.81
CA LEU A 28 -7.42 11.10 11.84
C LEU A 28 -6.47 10.96 13.03
N ASN A 29 -6.83 11.62 14.13
CA ASN A 29 -6.05 11.56 15.37
C ASN A 29 -6.47 10.32 16.18
N MET A 30 -5.51 9.48 16.56
CA MET A 30 -5.71 8.29 17.41
C MET A 30 -6.38 8.62 18.77
N SER A 31 -6.23 9.87 19.24
CA SER A 31 -6.81 10.35 20.49
C SER A 31 -8.30 10.72 20.42
N ALA A 32 -8.90 10.72 19.22
CA ALA A 32 -10.30 11.13 19.03
C ALA A 32 -11.31 9.98 19.13
N VAL A 33 -10.85 8.74 19.30
CA VAL A 33 -11.71 7.57 19.54
C VAL A 33 -12.19 7.59 20.99
N HIS A 34 -13.14 8.49 21.29
CA HIS A 34 -13.89 8.48 22.54
C HIS A 34 -14.96 7.37 22.47
N PRO A 35 -15.00 6.43 23.43
CA PRO A 35 -15.95 5.30 23.43
C PRO A 35 -17.43 5.71 23.60
N SER A 36 -17.72 7.00 23.77
CA SER A 36 -19.05 7.55 24.05
C SER A 36 -19.61 8.45 22.94
N ARG A 37 -18.91 8.60 21.80
CA ARG A 37 -19.47 9.27 20.62
C ARG A 37 -20.01 8.23 19.65
N GLU A 38 -21.33 8.23 19.45
CA GLU A 38 -21.95 7.61 18.27
C GLU A 38 -21.11 7.97 17.04
N PRO A 39 -20.70 7.00 16.20
CA PRO A 39 -19.84 7.26 15.07
C PRO A 39 -20.53 8.25 14.14
N SER A 40 -20.11 9.52 14.21
CA SER A 40 -20.70 10.62 13.47
C SER A 40 -20.39 10.44 11.98
N HIS A 41 -21.16 9.63 11.25
CA HIS A 41 -20.96 9.36 9.81
C HIS A 41 -19.47 9.24 9.43
N ALA A 42 -18.65 8.62 10.29
CA ALA A 42 -17.23 8.50 10.04
C ALA A 42 -17.09 7.61 8.80
N THR A 43 -16.71 8.22 7.68
CA THR A 43 -16.62 7.55 6.39
C THR A 43 -15.73 6.32 6.55
N LYS A 44 -16.28 5.14 6.23
CA LYS A 44 -15.55 3.87 6.24
C LYS A 44 -14.25 4.04 5.46
N LEU A 45 -13.11 3.77 6.11
CA LEU A 45 -11.80 3.86 5.45
C LEU A 45 -11.71 2.85 4.31
N ARG A 46 -11.11 3.22 3.19
CA ARG A 46 -10.97 2.33 2.03
C ARG A 46 -9.49 2.02 1.81
N ILE A 47 -9.17 0.73 1.74
CA ILE A 47 -7.81 0.23 1.60
C ILE A 47 -7.71 -0.72 0.42
N LEU A 48 -6.67 -0.54 -0.40
CA LEU A 48 -6.34 -1.39 -1.53
C LEU A 48 -4.97 -2.02 -1.33
N GLU A 49 -4.84 -3.32 -1.53
CA GLU A 49 -3.55 -4.01 -1.70
C GLU A 49 -3.35 -4.39 -3.18
N LEU A 50 -2.27 -3.91 -3.79
CA LEU A 50 -1.84 -4.27 -5.13
C LEU A 50 -0.82 -5.41 -5.05
N GLY A 51 -1.05 -6.50 -5.79
CA GLY A 51 -0.15 -7.65 -5.78
C GLY A 51 -0.13 -8.37 -4.44
N ALA A 52 -1.32 -8.67 -3.91
CA ALA A 52 -1.47 -9.18 -2.55
C ALA A 52 -0.80 -10.55 -2.34
N GLY A 53 -0.66 -11.37 -3.39
CA GLY A 53 -0.09 -12.70 -3.31
C GLY A 53 -0.80 -13.56 -2.27
N THR A 54 -0.17 -13.73 -1.11
CA THR A 54 -0.76 -14.47 0.04
C THR A 54 -1.82 -13.68 0.82
N GLY A 55 -1.89 -12.36 0.67
CA GLY A 55 -2.80 -11.47 1.39
C GLY A 55 -2.31 -11.02 2.77
N LEU A 56 -1.02 -11.16 3.05
CA LEU A 56 -0.45 -10.87 4.37
C LEU A 56 -0.77 -9.45 4.82
N LEU A 57 -0.59 -8.43 3.97
CA LEU A 57 -0.83 -7.05 4.37
C LEU A 57 -2.32 -6.79 4.61
N SER A 58 -3.21 -7.26 3.72
CA SER A 58 -4.66 -7.12 3.92
C SER A 58 -5.15 -7.83 5.19
N ILE A 59 -4.64 -9.02 5.49
CA ILE A 59 -5.00 -9.76 6.72
C ILE A 59 -4.53 -9.00 7.96
N VAL A 60 -3.29 -8.49 7.96
CA VAL A 60 -2.73 -7.71 9.07
C VAL A 60 -3.51 -6.39 9.24
N ALA A 61 -3.75 -5.66 8.14
CA ALA A 61 -4.53 -4.43 8.14
C ALA A 61 -5.94 -4.65 8.71
N ALA A 62 -6.65 -5.69 8.25
CA ALA A 62 -7.99 -6.00 8.75
C ALA A 62 -8.02 -6.27 10.27
N LYS A 63 -7.03 -7.00 10.78
CA LYS A 63 -6.88 -7.25 12.23
C LYS A 63 -6.57 -5.96 13.00
N LEU A 64 -5.69 -5.12 12.46
CA LEU A 64 -5.31 -3.84 13.08
C LEU A 64 -6.47 -2.84 13.09
N TYR A 65 -7.20 -2.65 12.00
CA TYR A 65 -8.38 -1.76 12.00
C TYR A 65 -9.43 -2.18 13.02
N ARG A 66 -9.70 -3.48 13.14
CA ARG A 66 -10.59 -4.02 14.17
C ARG A 66 -10.08 -3.70 15.58
N GLN A 67 -8.78 -3.87 15.83
CA GLN A 67 -8.17 -3.56 17.13
C GLN A 67 -8.22 -2.07 17.46
N LEU A 68 -8.07 -1.22 16.46
CA LEU A 68 -8.12 0.25 16.59
C LEU A 68 -9.55 0.80 16.66
N GLY A 69 -10.57 -0.03 16.44
CA GLY A 69 -11.98 0.40 16.44
C GLY A 69 -12.41 1.20 15.20
N TYR A 70 -11.66 1.12 14.10
CA TYR A 70 -12.02 1.78 12.84
C TYR A 70 -12.79 0.84 11.91
N SER A 71 -13.84 1.35 11.27
CA SER A 71 -14.52 0.66 10.18
C SER A 71 -13.72 0.83 8.88
N ALA A 72 -13.33 -0.27 8.27
CA ALA A 72 -12.50 -0.31 7.07
C ALA A 72 -13.08 -1.25 6.01
N HIS A 73 -12.96 -0.87 4.75
CA HIS A 73 -13.22 -1.68 3.57
C HIS A 73 -11.87 -2.00 2.94
N LEU A 74 -11.49 -3.27 2.93
CA LEU A 74 -10.23 -3.72 2.36
C LEU A 74 -10.50 -4.50 1.07
N LYS A 75 -9.77 -4.14 0.02
CA LYS A 75 -9.72 -4.89 -1.24
C LYS A 75 -8.30 -5.37 -1.48
N ALA A 76 -8.12 -6.68 -1.59
CA ALA A 76 -6.86 -7.33 -1.94
C ALA A 76 -6.90 -7.77 -3.40
N THR A 77 -5.93 -7.34 -4.19
CA THR A 77 -5.91 -7.60 -5.64
C THR A 77 -4.67 -8.34 -6.09
N ASP A 78 -4.86 -9.22 -7.08
CA ASP A 78 -3.78 -9.93 -7.76
C ASP A 78 -4.21 -10.27 -9.20
N TYR A 79 -3.31 -10.79 -10.02
CA TYR A 79 -3.60 -11.08 -11.43
C TYR A 79 -3.99 -12.55 -11.66
N HIS A 80 -3.20 -13.48 -11.10
CA HIS A 80 -3.25 -14.88 -11.52
C HIS A 80 -4.40 -15.62 -10.82
N PRO A 81 -5.28 -16.36 -11.53
CA PRO A 81 -6.44 -17.03 -10.93
C PRO A 81 -6.12 -17.95 -9.74
N MET A 82 -5.06 -18.74 -9.84
CA MET A 82 -4.63 -19.61 -8.72
C MET A 82 -4.09 -18.82 -7.51
N VAL A 83 -3.54 -17.63 -7.73
CA VAL A 83 -3.11 -16.74 -6.63
C VAL A 83 -4.34 -16.21 -5.92
N LEU A 84 -5.33 -15.74 -6.68
CA LEU A 84 -6.60 -15.24 -6.15
C LEU A 84 -7.36 -16.31 -5.36
N GLU A 85 -7.37 -17.56 -5.83
CA GLU A 85 -7.97 -18.68 -5.09
C GLU A 85 -7.30 -18.90 -3.74
N ASN A 86 -5.96 -18.95 -3.72
CA ASN A 86 -5.19 -19.08 -2.47
C ASN A 86 -5.38 -17.88 -1.54
N LEU A 87 -5.41 -16.66 -2.10
CA LEU A 87 -5.66 -15.42 -1.38
C LEU A 87 -7.03 -15.44 -0.68
N MET A 88 -8.08 -15.86 -1.38
CA MET A 88 -9.42 -16.02 -0.80
C MET A 88 -9.42 -17.03 0.36
N GLN A 89 -8.72 -18.16 0.21
CA GLN A 89 -8.61 -19.15 1.28
C GLN A 89 -7.87 -18.57 2.49
N ASN A 90 -6.73 -17.89 2.27
CA ASN A 90 -5.94 -17.27 3.34
C ASN A 90 -6.74 -16.22 4.11
N VAL A 91 -7.48 -15.36 3.42
CA VAL A 91 -8.37 -14.35 4.01
C VAL A 91 -9.40 -15.04 4.90
N ARG A 92 -10.13 -16.04 4.38
CA ARG A 92 -11.18 -16.75 5.11
C ARG A 92 -10.63 -17.45 6.36
N SER A 93 -9.50 -18.14 6.24
CA SER A 93 -8.88 -18.87 7.34
C SER A 93 -8.37 -17.95 8.46
N ASN A 94 -8.02 -16.70 8.16
CA ASN A 94 -7.42 -15.78 9.12
C ASN A 94 -8.38 -14.77 9.75
N LEU A 95 -9.49 -14.45 9.08
CA LEU A 95 -10.34 -13.31 9.42
C LEU A 95 -11.76 -13.67 9.87
N GLY A 96 -12.20 -14.92 9.65
CA GLY A 96 -13.53 -15.36 10.07
C GLY A 96 -14.62 -14.50 9.43
N SER A 97 -15.30 -13.68 10.24
CA SER A 97 -16.37 -12.77 9.80
C SER A 97 -15.91 -11.43 9.24
N VAL A 98 -14.63 -11.06 9.38
CA VAL A 98 -14.10 -9.82 8.78
C VAL A 98 -13.84 -10.06 7.30
N SER A 99 -14.56 -9.35 6.43
CA SER A 99 -14.45 -9.52 4.97
C SER A 99 -13.34 -8.63 4.39
N VAL A 100 -12.45 -9.25 3.62
CA VAL A 100 -11.59 -8.57 2.64
C VAL A 100 -12.10 -8.98 1.27
N ASP A 101 -12.37 -8.01 0.41
CA ASP A 101 -12.78 -8.29 -0.97
C ASP A 101 -11.56 -8.72 -1.77
N VAL A 102 -11.67 -9.84 -2.47
CA VAL A 102 -10.58 -10.36 -3.33
C VAL A 102 -11.00 -10.21 -4.78
N GLU A 103 -10.18 -9.51 -5.56
CA GLU A 103 -10.52 -9.18 -6.96
C GLU A 103 -9.31 -9.30 -7.87
N LYS A 104 -9.56 -9.64 -9.13
CA LYS A 104 -8.53 -9.62 -10.17
C LYS A 104 -8.19 -8.17 -10.53
N LEU A 105 -6.91 -7.84 -10.61
CA LEU A 105 -6.43 -6.58 -11.17
C LEU A 105 -5.21 -6.81 -12.05
N ASP A 106 -5.25 -6.27 -13.27
CA ASP A 106 -4.11 -6.24 -14.20
C ASP A 106 -3.47 -4.86 -14.15
N TRP A 107 -2.21 -4.79 -13.70
CA TRP A 107 -1.52 -3.51 -13.56
C TRP A 107 -1.30 -2.79 -14.89
N SER A 108 -1.22 -3.53 -16.00
CA SER A 108 -1.03 -2.97 -17.34
C SER A 108 -2.30 -2.33 -17.91
N SER A 109 -3.45 -2.63 -17.31
CA SER A 109 -4.75 -2.10 -17.70
C SER A 109 -5.60 -1.82 -16.46
N PRO A 110 -5.21 -0.84 -15.62
CA PRO A 110 -5.90 -0.59 -14.38
C PRO A 110 -7.29 0.01 -14.65
N PRO A 111 -8.34 -0.48 -13.96
CA PRO A 111 -9.69 0.03 -14.14
C PRO A 111 -9.78 1.48 -13.64
N GLU A 112 -10.76 2.21 -14.17
CA GLU A 112 -11.14 3.49 -13.57
C GLU A 112 -11.80 3.24 -12.21
N VAL A 113 -11.51 4.12 -11.25
CA VAL A 113 -12.13 4.10 -9.93
C VAL A 113 -12.85 5.42 -9.72
N GLU A 114 -14.15 5.35 -9.51
CA GLU A 114 -14.98 6.53 -9.24
C GLU A 114 -14.44 7.33 -8.04
N GLU A 115 -14.50 8.66 -8.09
CA GLU A 115 -13.85 9.52 -7.08
C GLU A 115 -14.34 9.24 -5.64
N GLY A 116 -15.62 8.89 -5.47
CA GLY A 116 -16.21 8.50 -4.18
C GLY A 116 -15.79 7.11 -3.69
N GLU A 117 -15.16 6.30 -4.55
CA GLU A 117 -14.75 4.93 -4.30
C GLU A 117 -13.24 4.74 -4.18
N LYS A 118 -12.47 5.83 -4.32
CA LYS A 118 -11.02 5.83 -4.18
C LYS A 118 -10.56 5.52 -2.76
N TYR A 119 -9.32 5.07 -2.65
CA TYR A 119 -8.75 4.51 -1.43
C TYR A 119 -7.99 5.56 -0.63
N ASP A 120 -8.12 5.49 0.68
CA ASP A 120 -7.38 6.30 1.63
C ASP A 120 -5.95 5.74 1.80
N VAL A 121 -5.80 4.41 1.76
CA VAL A 121 -4.50 3.74 1.86
C VAL A 121 -4.36 2.74 0.71
N VAL A 122 -3.23 2.81 -0.01
CA VAL A 122 -2.82 1.76 -0.94
C VAL A 122 -1.56 1.09 -0.37
N LEU A 123 -1.51 -0.23 -0.44
CA LEU A 123 -0.40 -1.06 0.04
C LEU A 123 0.14 -1.90 -1.12
N ALA A 124 1.46 -2.04 -1.22
CA ALA A 124 2.07 -3.00 -2.12
C ALA A 124 3.42 -3.49 -1.57
N ALA A 125 3.73 -4.76 -1.82
CA ALA A 125 5.01 -5.34 -1.44
C ALA A 125 5.56 -6.26 -2.53
N ASP A 126 6.82 -6.05 -2.91
CA ASP A 126 7.55 -6.85 -3.90
C ASP A 126 6.86 -6.91 -5.29
N VAL A 127 6.25 -5.81 -5.70
CA VAL A 127 5.55 -5.68 -6.99
C VAL A 127 6.45 -5.13 -8.13
N ILE A 128 7.70 -4.78 -7.82
CA ILE A 128 8.65 -4.17 -8.78
C ILE A 128 9.77 -5.15 -9.11
N TYR A 129 9.49 -6.09 -10.00
CA TYR A 129 10.43 -7.11 -10.49
C TYR A 129 10.71 -7.02 -11.99
N ASP A 130 10.12 -6.04 -12.67
CA ASP A 130 10.44 -5.63 -14.04
C ASP A 130 10.40 -4.08 -14.09
N PRO A 131 11.28 -3.40 -14.86
CA PRO A 131 11.30 -1.94 -14.91
C PRO A 131 9.95 -1.30 -15.27
N ILE A 132 9.13 -1.97 -16.10
CA ILE A 132 7.82 -1.43 -16.48
C ILE A 132 6.81 -1.45 -15.33
N HIS A 133 6.99 -2.33 -14.33
CA HIS A 133 6.04 -2.45 -13.21
C HIS A 133 5.97 -1.18 -12.37
N ALA A 134 7.06 -0.41 -12.25
CA ALA A 134 7.01 0.87 -11.55
C ALA A 134 6.01 1.85 -12.19
N HIS A 135 5.97 1.90 -13.52
CA HIS A 135 5.04 2.73 -14.26
C HIS A 135 3.60 2.22 -14.13
N TRP A 136 3.38 0.91 -14.31
CA TRP A 136 2.04 0.32 -14.16
C TRP A 136 1.48 0.47 -12.73
N ILE A 137 2.32 0.32 -11.71
CA ILE A 137 1.93 0.56 -10.31
C ILE A 137 1.63 2.05 -10.09
N CYS A 138 2.41 2.96 -10.69
CA CYS A 138 2.10 4.39 -10.66
C CYS A 138 0.71 4.69 -11.25
N ASP A 139 0.40 4.12 -12.43
CA ASP A 139 -0.92 4.26 -13.06
C ASP A 139 -2.05 3.71 -12.17
N CYS A 140 -1.85 2.53 -11.59
CA CYS A 140 -2.82 1.95 -10.64
C CYS A 140 -3.09 2.90 -9.47
N VAL A 141 -2.03 3.46 -8.87
CA VAL A 141 -2.15 4.36 -7.70
C VAL A 141 -2.77 5.70 -8.10
N MET A 142 -2.41 6.26 -9.26
CA MET A 142 -3.00 7.51 -9.75
C MET A 142 -4.52 7.41 -9.94
N LYS A 143 -5.00 6.27 -10.44
CA LYS A 143 -6.44 6.02 -10.64
C LYS A 143 -7.16 5.70 -9.35
N SER A 144 -6.51 5.01 -8.41
CA SER A 144 -7.18 4.45 -7.22
C SER A 144 -7.01 5.27 -5.95
N LEU A 145 -5.93 6.03 -5.77
CA LEU A 145 -5.66 6.79 -4.55
C LEU A 145 -6.47 8.09 -4.52
N LYS A 146 -7.16 8.34 -3.41
CA LYS A 146 -7.99 9.54 -3.22
C LYS A 146 -7.14 10.80 -3.32
N LYS A 147 -7.59 11.81 -4.06
CA LYS A 147 -6.87 13.09 -4.18
C LYS A 147 -7.10 13.97 -2.93
N PRO A 148 -6.16 14.87 -2.58
CA PRO A 148 -6.40 15.89 -1.56
C PRO A 148 -7.63 16.72 -1.92
N MET A 149 -8.50 16.99 -0.94
CA MET A 149 -9.60 17.95 -1.12
C MET A 149 -9.03 19.37 -1.09
N SER A 150 -9.32 20.16 -2.13
CA SER A 150 -8.96 21.58 -2.18
C SER A 150 -9.52 22.32 -0.96
N GLY A 151 -8.64 22.82 -0.08
CA GLY A 151 -9.01 23.70 1.04
C GLY A 151 -8.83 23.14 2.45
N ILE A 152 -8.53 21.84 2.62
CA ILE A 152 -8.11 21.26 3.92
C ILE A 152 -6.69 20.76 3.74
N GLY A 153 -5.73 21.40 4.42
CA GLY A 153 -4.29 21.18 4.21
C GLY A 153 -3.87 19.71 4.34
N GLY A 154 -3.17 19.22 3.31
CA GLY A 154 -2.46 17.94 3.27
C GLY A 154 -3.25 16.78 2.67
N GLY A 155 -2.66 16.09 1.67
CA GLY A 155 -3.17 14.82 1.17
C GLY A 155 -3.25 13.79 2.28
N SER A 156 -4.48 13.45 2.68
CA SER A 156 -4.73 12.52 3.78
C SER A 156 -4.39 11.07 3.37
N SER A 157 -4.48 10.77 2.08
CA SER A 157 -4.21 9.45 1.52
C SER A 157 -2.72 9.17 1.34
N VAL A 158 -2.37 7.88 1.32
CA VAL A 158 -0.98 7.43 1.21
C VAL A 158 -0.88 6.11 0.44
N PHE A 159 0.18 5.98 -0.34
CA PHE A 159 0.63 4.72 -0.91
C PHE A 159 1.91 4.27 -0.21
N TRP A 160 1.88 3.08 0.39
CA TRP A 160 3.04 2.43 0.98
C TRP A 160 3.53 1.30 0.08
N LEU A 161 4.79 1.41 -0.33
CA LEU A 161 5.46 0.42 -1.18
C LEU A 161 6.70 -0.13 -0.48
N ALA A 162 6.77 -1.45 -0.33
CA ALA A 162 7.97 -2.14 0.13
C ALA A 162 8.63 -2.92 -1.02
N VAL A 163 9.90 -2.65 -1.31
CA VAL A 163 10.68 -3.35 -2.33
C VAL A 163 11.94 -3.98 -1.73
N PRO A 164 12.38 -5.16 -2.19
CA PRO A 164 13.64 -5.73 -1.75
C PRO A 164 14.83 -4.94 -2.34
N LEU A 165 15.87 -4.73 -1.54
CA LEU A 165 17.17 -4.28 -2.01
C LEU A 165 17.95 -5.49 -2.50
N ARG A 166 18.22 -5.52 -3.79
CA ARG A 166 19.05 -6.55 -4.41
C ARG A 166 20.27 -5.89 -5.02
N SER A 167 21.44 -6.24 -4.47
CA SER A 167 22.73 -5.69 -4.87
C SER A 167 23.36 -6.41 -6.07
N THR A 168 22.77 -7.51 -6.52
CA THR A 168 23.25 -8.31 -7.66
C THR A 168 22.08 -9.02 -8.36
N GLY A 169 22.19 -9.23 -9.67
CA GLY A 169 21.27 -10.08 -10.45
C GLY A 169 20.24 -9.29 -11.26
N ARG A 170 19.29 -9.99 -11.90
CA ARG A 170 18.32 -9.40 -12.85
C ARG A 170 17.39 -8.32 -12.29
N HIS A 171 17.36 -8.15 -10.98
CA HIS A 171 16.52 -7.18 -10.27
C HIS A 171 17.37 -6.09 -9.57
N GLU A 172 18.67 -6.02 -9.87
CA GLU A 172 19.52 -4.93 -9.40
C GLU A 172 19.01 -3.59 -9.97
N GLY A 173 18.98 -2.56 -9.11
CA GLY A 173 18.56 -1.22 -9.52
C GLY A 173 17.05 -1.00 -9.65
N MET A 174 16.19 -2.01 -9.39
CA MET A 174 14.72 -1.85 -9.46
C MET A 174 14.18 -0.76 -8.51
N GLY A 175 14.89 -0.45 -7.42
CA GLY A 175 14.52 0.69 -6.56
C GLY A 175 14.58 2.04 -7.29
N ARG A 176 15.44 2.18 -8.31
CA ARG A 176 15.57 3.44 -9.08
C ARG A 176 14.37 3.65 -10.00
N THR A 177 13.78 2.60 -10.54
CA THR A 177 12.61 2.72 -11.41
C THR A 177 11.38 3.21 -10.64
N VAL A 178 11.32 2.97 -9.33
CA VAL A 178 10.32 3.58 -8.44
C VAL A 178 10.50 5.10 -8.39
N GLU A 179 11.73 5.59 -8.24
CA GLU A 179 12.01 7.04 -8.20
C GLU A 179 11.79 7.71 -9.57
N ASP A 180 12.00 6.97 -10.67
CA ASP A 180 11.67 7.45 -12.02
C ASP A 180 10.15 7.57 -12.23
N ALA A 181 9.37 6.61 -11.73
CA ALA A 181 7.90 6.60 -11.84
C ALA A 181 7.21 7.53 -10.81
N PHE A 182 7.85 7.74 -9.65
CA PHE A 182 7.39 8.59 -8.56
C PHE A 182 8.50 9.58 -8.19
N PRO A 183 8.51 10.78 -8.78
CA PRO A 183 9.59 11.73 -8.53
C PRO A 183 9.68 12.08 -7.04
N VAL A 184 10.90 12.27 -6.54
CA VAL A 184 11.12 12.64 -5.14
C VAL A 184 10.66 14.08 -4.90
N LEU A 185 9.99 14.31 -3.77
CA LEU A 185 9.54 15.65 -3.40
C LEU A 185 10.75 16.61 -3.32
N GLY A 186 10.72 17.68 -4.13
CA GLY A 186 11.75 18.72 -4.16
C GLY A 186 12.85 18.55 -5.23
N THR A 187 12.92 17.42 -5.94
CA THR A 187 13.91 17.20 -7.02
C THR A 187 13.30 17.48 -8.40
N ARG A 188 13.31 18.76 -8.80
CA ARG A 188 13.06 19.32 -10.15
C ARG A 188 11.69 19.14 -10.83
N GLU A 189 11.40 20.18 -11.62
CA GLU A 189 10.18 20.60 -12.31
C GLU A 189 8.96 20.87 -11.41
N GLU A 190 8.73 22.18 -11.21
CA GLU A 190 7.40 22.74 -10.94
C GLU A 190 6.48 22.22 -12.06
N GLY A 191 5.70 21.18 -11.75
CA GLY A 191 4.58 20.81 -12.59
C GLY A 191 3.69 22.03 -12.83
N ARG A 192 2.90 22.03 -13.90
CA ARG A 192 1.95 23.11 -14.17
C ARG A 192 1.15 23.38 -12.90
N ARG A 193 1.17 24.63 -12.44
CA ARG A 193 0.54 25.09 -11.20
C ARG A 193 -0.92 24.57 -11.16
N GLY A 194 -1.20 23.58 -10.29
CA GLY A 194 -2.53 22.98 -10.13
C GLY A 194 -2.67 21.50 -10.50
N GLU A 195 -1.66 20.84 -11.05
CA GLU A 195 -1.68 19.39 -11.31
C GLU A 195 -1.15 18.60 -10.11
N HIS A 196 -2.01 17.77 -9.49
CA HIS A 196 -1.59 16.83 -8.46
C HIS A 196 -0.77 15.70 -9.06
N ARG A 197 0.42 15.47 -8.52
CA ARG A 197 1.27 14.31 -8.89
C ARG A 197 1.59 13.47 -7.67
N LEU A 198 1.83 12.18 -7.88
CA LEU A 198 2.35 11.30 -6.84
C LEU A 198 3.86 11.47 -6.73
N VAL A 199 4.34 11.66 -5.50
CA VAL A 199 5.76 11.86 -5.20
C VAL A 199 6.19 10.98 -4.04
N VAL A 200 7.46 10.56 -4.05
CA VAL A 200 8.09 9.97 -2.86
C VAL A 200 8.31 11.07 -1.83
N VAL A 201 7.64 10.97 -0.68
CA VAL A 201 7.77 11.92 0.44
C VAL A 201 8.75 11.43 1.51
N SER A 202 8.91 10.11 1.64
CA SER A 202 9.87 9.51 2.56
C SER A 202 10.37 8.17 2.02
N ARG A 203 11.63 7.86 2.32
CA ARG A 203 12.30 6.61 1.99
C ARG A 203 13.04 6.10 3.22
N GLU A 204 12.78 4.86 3.61
CA GLU A 204 13.47 4.18 4.70
C GLU A 204 14.09 2.89 4.17
N GLU A 205 15.41 2.73 4.36
CA GLU A 205 16.08 1.46 4.10
C GLU A 205 16.22 0.65 5.38
N THR A 206 16.03 -0.65 5.26
CA THR A 206 16.16 -1.61 6.35
C THR A 206 17.08 -2.72 5.91
N GLY A 207 17.97 -3.15 6.81
CA GLY A 207 18.87 -4.27 6.52
C GLY A 207 18.12 -5.59 6.36
N ARG A 208 18.82 -6.61 5.89
CA ARG A 208 18.32 -7.98 5.90
C ARG A 208 17.97 -8.40 7.33
N HIS A 209 16.87 -9.13 7.49
CA HIS A 209 16.48 -9.72 8.76
C HIS A 209 16.68 -11.23 8.73
N GLU A 210 17.14 -11.81 9.83
CA GLU A 210 17.22 -13.27 9.96
C GLU A 210 15.82 -13.90 10.01
N GLY A 211 15.68 -15.06 9.37
CA GLY A 211 14.46 -15.87 9.41
C GLY A 211 13.42 -15.59 8.31
N PHE A 212 13.62 -14.62 7.43
CA PHE A 212 12.80 -14.42 6.24
C PHE A 212 13.56 -13.72 5.11
N GLY A 213 12.97 -13.67 3.92
CA GLY A 213 13.61 -13.10 2.73
C GLY A 213 14.45 -14.09 1.94
N ARG A 214 14.73 -13.76 0.69
CA ARG A 214 15.58 -14.62 -0.17
C ARG A 214 17.06 -14.40 0.14
N ALA A 215 17.89 -15.36 -0.27
CA ALA A 215 19.34 -15.28 -0.09
C ALA A 215 19.98 -14.11 -0.86
N ASP A 216 19.37 -13.68 -1.97
CA ASP A 216 19.80 -12.56 -2.81
C ASP A 216 19.32 -11.19 -2.33
N GLU A 217 18.54 -11.12 -1.24
CA GLU A 217 18.05 -9.86 -0.67
C GLU A 217 19.04 -9.33 0.38
N GLY A 218 19.59 -8.14 0.13
CA GLY A 218 20.48 -7.43 1.06
C GLY A 218 19.75 -6.58 2.10
N GLY A 219 18.46 -6.32 1.88
CA GLY A 219 17.60 -5.49 2.72
C GLY A 219 16.29 -5.16 2.03
N TYR A 220 15.60 -4.13 2.51
CA TYR A 220 14.32 -3.67 1.96
C TYR A 220 14.24 -2.15 2.01
N THR A 221 13.66 -1.54 0.99
CA THR A 221 13.29 -0.12 0.99
C THR A 221 11.79 0.01 1.15
N LEU A 222 11.37 0.87 2.09
CA LEU A 222 10.00 1.34 2.24
C LEU A 222 9.88 2.75 1.67
N PHE A 223 8.91 2.94 0.78
CA PHE A 223 8.54 4.24 0.22
C PHE A 223 7.19 4.68 0.79
N GLU A 224 7.16 5.93 1.25
CA GLU A 224 5.93 6.68 1.50
C GLU A 224 5.68 7.57 0.27
N ILE A 225 4.57 7.34 -0.42
CA ILE A 225 4.20 8.08 -1.64
C ILE A 225 2.86 8.78 -1.40
N ARG A 226 2.80 10.07 -1.75
CA ARG A 226 1.60 10.90 -1.56
C ARG A 226 1.40 11.86 -2.73
N TRP A 227 0.21 12.44 -2.81
CA TRP A 227 -0.06 13.57 -3.69
C TRP A 227 0.69 14.82 -3.21
N ALA A 228 1.32 15.52 -4.15
CA ALA A 228 1.91 16.85 -3.98
C ALA A 228 1.37 17.84 -5.03
#